data_AF-A0A2N5Y0G4-F1
#
_entry.id   AF-A0A2N5Y0G4-F1
#
_cell.length_a   1.000
_cell.length_b   1.000
_cell.length_c   1.000
_cell.angle_alpha   90.00
_cell.angle_beta   90.00
_cell.angle_gamma   90.00
#
_symmetry.space_group_name_H-M   'P 1'
#
loop_
_entity.id
_entity.type
_entity.pdbx_description
1 polymer ?
#
loop_
_entity_poly.entity_id
_entity_poly.type
_entity_poly.pdbx_seq_one_letter_code
_entity_poly.pdbx_strand_id
1 'polypeptide(L)' 'MDFWQVLPVALALVLVIEGVLPFLSPRRWRQMVMNVAQLEDRLIRNVGLGSMLLGLVILYLVR' A
#
# COMPACT_ATOMS: atom_id res chain seq x y z
N MET A 1 21.79 0.16 -10.92
CA MET A 1 20.71 -0.83 -10.90
C MET A 1 19.83 -0.55 -12.09
N ASP A 2 19.75 -1.50 -13.03
CA ASP A 2 18.88 -1.33 -14.19
C ASP A 2 17.41 -1.41 -13.76
N PHE A 3 16.53 -0.69 -14.45
CA PHE A 3 15.09 -0.67 -14.15
C PHE A 3 14.49 -2.09 -14.01
N TRP A 4 14.95 -3.00 -14.87
CA TRP A 4 14.54 -4.41 -14.89
C TRP A 4 14.94 -5.21 -13.65
N GLN A 5 15.95 -4.77 -12.90
CA GLN A 5 16.33 -5.38 -11.62
C GLN A 5 15.55 -4.77 -10.45
N VAL A 6 15.22 -3.48 -10.52
CA VAL A 6 14.50 -2.77 -9.44
C VAL A 6 13.03 -3.20 -9.40
N LEU A 7 12.40 -3.42 -10.55
CA LEU A 7 10.98 -3.79 -10.65
C LEU A 7 10.62 -5.07 -9.86
N PRO A 8 11.29 -6.23 -10.05
CA PRO A 8 10.98 -7.45 -9.30
C PRO A 8 11.29 -7.30 -7.81
N VAL A 9 12.32 -6.55 -7.43
CA VAL A 9 12.65 -6.30 -6.02
C VAL A 9 11.56 -5.45 -5.35
N ALA A 10 11.12 -4.36 -6.00
CA ALA A 10 10.04 -3.53 -5.49
C ALA A 10 8.74 -4.33 -5.35
N LEU A 11 8.42 -5.18 -6.34
CA LEU A 11 7.25 -6.05 -6.28
C LEU A 11 7.35 -7.08 -5.13
N ALA A 12 8.51 -7.70 -4.94
CA ALA A 12 8.74 -8.63 -3.84
C ALA A 12 8.56 -7.95 -2.48
N LEU A 13 9.08 -6.72 -2.31
CA LEU A 13 8.91 -5.95 -1.08
C LEU A 13 7.43 -5.60 -0.81
N VAL A 14 6.67 -5.21 -1.85
CA VAL A 14 5.23 -4.96 -1.71
C VAL A 14 4.49 -6.22 -1.25
N LEU A 15 4.78 -7.38 -1.85
CA LEU A 15 4.16 -8.65 -1.47
C LEU A 15 4.50 -9.06 -0.03
N VAL A 16 5.76 -8.87 0.40
CA VAL A 16 6.17 -9.13 1.77
C VAL A 16 5.41 -8.21 2.73
N ILE A 17 5.38 -6.89 2.45
CA ILE A 17 4.71 -5.91 3.32
C ILE A 17 3.19 -6.18 3.40
N GLU A 18 2.54 -6.44 2.27
CA GLU A 18 1.11 -6.79 2.24
C GLU A 18 0.84 -8.11 2.97
N GLY A 19 1.73 -9.10 2.88
CA GLY A 19 1.56 -10.41 3.52
C GLY A 19 1.82 -10.42 5.02
N VAL A 20 2.62 -9.49 5.55
CA VAL A 20 3.00 -9.45 6.97
C VAL A 20 1.79 -9.18 7.87
N LEU A 21 0.93 -8.22 7.55
CA LEU A 21 -0.27 -7.89 8.32
C LEU A 21 -1.28 -9.05 8.45
N PRO A 22 -1.72 -9.71 7.35
CA PRO A 22 -2.63 -10.84 7.42
C PRO A 22 -1.98 -12.06 8.09
N PHE A 23 -0.66 -12.26 7.96
CA PHE A 23 0.05 -13.36 8.61
C PHE A 23 0.18 -13.17 10.12
N LEU A 24 0.60 -11.99 10.59
CA LEU A 24 0.80 -11.71 12.01
C LEU A 24 -0.51 -11.64 12.79
N SER A 25 -1.57 -11.05 12.21
CA SER A 25 -2.83 -10.85 12.93
C SER A 25 -4.04 -10.87 12.00
N PRO A 26 -4.49 -12.05 11.55
CA PRO A 26 -5.60 -12.19 10.61
C PRO A 26 -6.93 -11.61 11.15
N ARG A 27 -7.13 -11.64 12.48
CA ARG A 27 -8.30 -11.03 13.12
C ARG A 27 -8.32 -9.50 12.99
N ARG A 28 -7.19 -8.84 13.26
CA ARG A 28 -7.06 -7.38 13.14
C ARG A 28 -7.16 -6.94 11.69
N TRP A 29 -6.51 -7.67 10.78
CA TRP A 29 -6.62 -7.42 9.35
C TRP A 29 -8.07 -7.46 8.88
N ARG A 30 -8.81 -8.52 9.23
CA ARG A 30 -10.24 -8.63 8.87
C ARG A 30 -11.08 -7.48 9.44
N GLN A 31 -10.86 -7.08 10.69
CA GLN A 31 -11.56 -5.93 11.27
C GLN A 31 -11.24 -4.63 10.52
N MET A 32 -9.98 -4.41 10.16
CA MET A 32 -9.56 -3.23 9.40
C MET A 32 -10.23 -3.18 8.03
N VAL A 33 -10.26 -4.30 7.30
CA VAL A 33 -10.95 -4.41 6.01
C VAL A 33 -12.45 -4.15 6.14
N MET A 34 -13.10 -4.70 7.18
CA MET A 34 -14.53 -4.44 7.43
C MET A 34 -14.82 -2.98 7.75
N ASN A 35 -13.94 -2.31 8.51
CA ASN A 35 -14.08 -0.89 8.80
C ASN A 35 -13.91 -0.05 7.53
N VAL A 36 -12.95 -0.40 6.66
CA VAL A 36 -12.74 0.26 5.37
C VAL A 36 -13.94 0.06 4.45
N ALA A 37 -14.54 -1.13 4.44
CA ALA A 37 -15.73 -1.45 3.64
C ALA A 37 -16.99 -0.67 4.07
N GLN A 38 -17.01 -0.09 5.28
CA GLN A 38 -18.09 0.77 5.74
C GLN A 38 -17.89 2.25 5.36
N LEU A 39 -16.72 2.63 4.85
CA LEU A 39 -16.44 3.99 4.39
C LEU A 39 -17.11 4.25 3.05
N GLU A 40 -17.49 5.51 2.80
CA GLU A 40 -17.98 5.91 1.49
C GLU A 40 -16.90 5.76 0.41
N ASP A 41 -17.29 5.29 -0.78
CA ASP A 41 -16.40 5.12 -1.94
C ASP A 41 -15.59 6.38 -2.27
N ARG A 42 -16.18 7.57 -2.06
CA ARG A 42 -15.50 8.86 -2.27
C ARG A 42 -14.33 9.03 -1.31
N LEU A 43 -14.48 8.65 -0.06
CA LEU A 43 -13.42 8.76 0.94
C LEU A 43 -12.29 7.77 0.64
N ILE A 44 -12.63 6.52 0.27
CA ILE A 44 -11.65 5.50 -0.12
C ILE A 44 -10.81 6.00 -1.31
N ARG A 45 -11.47 6.57 -2.33
CA ARG A 45 -10.78 7.15 -3.50
C ARG A 45 -9.89 8.33 -3.13
N ASN A 46 -10.36 9.25 -2.29
CA ASN A 46 -9.59 10.43 -1.89
C ASN A 46 -8.36 10.05 -1.06
N VAL A 47 -8.50 9.09 -0.13
CA VAL A 47 -7.36 8.56 0.64
C VAL A 47 -6.36 7.86 -0.29
N GLY A 48 -6.85 7.07 -1.27
CA GLY A 48 -6.00 6.45 -2.29
C GLY A 48 -5.24 7.48 -3.13
N LEU A 49 -5.91 8.55 -3.59
CA LEU A 49 -5.29 9.66 -4.31
C LEU A 49 -4.25 10.39 -3.46
N GLY A 50 -4.57 10.69 -2.21
CA GLY A 50 -3.63 11.32 -1.27
C GLY A 50 -2.37 10.48 -1.06
N SER A 51 -2.53 9.17 -0.88
CA SER A 51 -1.42 8.22 -0.75
C SER A 51 -0.55 8.16 -2.01
N MET A 52 -1.16 8.10 -3.20
CA MET A 52 -0.43 8.11 -4.47
C MET A 52 0.37 9.41 -4.67
N LEU A 53 -0.23 10.56 -4.35
CA LEU A 53 0.45 11.86 -4.46
C LEU A 53 1.60 11.98 -3.45
N LEU A 54 1.41 11.54 -2.21
CA LEU A 54 2.48 11.49 -1.21
C LEU A 54 3.63 10.60 -1.67
N GLY A 55 3.32 9.41 -2.20
CA GLY A 55 4.32 8.50 -2.75
C GLY A 55 5.10 9.14 -3.91
N LEU A 56 4.42 9.87 -4.79
CA LEU A 56 5.06 10.61 -5.88
C LEU A 56 5.99 11.72 -5.38
N VAL A 57 5.55 12.49 -4.37
CA VAL A 57 6.37 13.55 -3.76
C VAL A 57 7.61 12.95 -3.09
N ILE A 58 7.47 11.88 -2.32
CA ILE A 58 8.61 11.20 -1.70
C ILE A 58 9.56 10.66 -2.76
N LEU A 59 9.03 10.02 -3.82
CA LEU A 59 9.85 9.53 -4.92
C LEU A 59 10.61 10.66 -5.61
N TYR A 60 10.00 11.84 -5.79
CA TYR A 60 10.65 13.01 -6.37
C TYR A 60 11.72 13.63 -5.45
N LEU A 61 11.57 13.53 -4.12
CA LEU A 61 12.56 14.06 -3.18
C LEU A 61 13.76 13.12 -2.97
N VAL A 62 13.54 11.80 -3.04
CA VAL A 62 14.57 10.79 -2.76
C VAL A 62 15.36 10.40 -4.02
N ARG A 63 14.81 10.68 -5.21
CA ARG A 63 15.37 10.33 -6.51
C ARG A 63 15.94 11.55 -7.21
#